data_AF-A0A2T0VD00-F1
#
_entry.id   AF-A0A2T0VD00-F1
#
_cell.length_a   1.000
_cell.length_b   1.000
_cell.length_c   1.000
_cell.angle_alpha   90.00
_cell.angle_beta   90.00
_cell.angle_gamma   90.00
#
_symmetry.space_group_name_H-M   'P 1'
#
loop_
_entity.id
_entity.type
_entity.pdbx_description
1 polymer ?
#
loop_
_entity_poly.entity_id
_entity_poly.type
_entity_poly.pdbx_seq_one_letter_code
_entity_poly.pdbx_strand_id
1 'polypeptide(L)'
;MGLIYLGALAISLTGMVVLDRRFTLFFWQDARRASIVLAAGVVFFLVWDLFGIGLGIFFRGETSFMTGLQLAPELPVEELFFLILLCYQTMNVFAAAVRVVDAAGRRRAARNNPTTAPSPVRSDLR
;
A
#
# COMPACT_ATOMS: atom_id res chain seq x y z
N MET A 1 9.27 12.22 23.25
CA MET A 1 9.60 12.16 21.80
C MET A 1 8.83 11.09 21.02
N GLY A 2 8.10 10.16 21.65
CA GLY A 2 7.24 9.20 20.92
C GLY A 2 6.10 9.81 20.11
N LEU A 3 5.60 10.99 20.52
CA LEU A 3 4.63 11.78 19.76
C LEU A 3 5.15 12.21 18.36
N ILE A 4 6.48 12.38 18.19
CA ILE A 4 7.07 12.71 16.89
C ILE A 4 7.01 11.50 15.96
N TYR A 5 7.26 10.29 16.48
CA TYR A 5 7.16 9.06 15.70
C TYR A 5 5.71 8.77 15.30
N LEU A 6 4.77 8.85 16.27
CA LEU A 6 3.34 8.73 15.98
C LEU A 6 2.89 9.80 14.96
N GLY A 7 3.36 11.04 15.10
CA GLY A 7 3.10 12.13 14.16
C GLY A 7 3.64 11.84 12.76
N ALA A 8 4.87 11.32 12.64
CA ALA A 8 5.45 10.92 11.36
C ALA A 8 4.68 9.77 10.70
N LEU A 9 4.25 8.78 11.50
CA LEU A 9 3.39 7.70 11.02
C LEU A 9 2.04 8.24 10.53
N ALA A 10 1.41 9.15 11.29
CA ALA A 10 0.14 9.75 10.90
C ALA A 10 0.26 10.58 9.61
N ILE A 11 1.33 11.36 9.46
CA ILE A 11 1.63 12.12 8.23
C ILE A 11 1.82 11.17 7.05
N SER A 12 2.62 10.11 7.22
CA SER A 12 2.85 9.10 6.18
C SER A 12 1.55 8.40 5.76
N LEU A 13 0.73 8.00 6.74
CA LEU A 13 -0.56 7.36 6.50
C LEU A 13 -1.53 8.30 5.77
N THR A 14 -1.58 9.57 6.18
CA THR A 14 -2.38 10.60 5.51
C THR A 14 -1.92 10.78 4.07
N GLY A 15 -0.61 10.82 3.81
CA GLY A 15 -0.04 10.87 2.47
C GLY A 15 -0.47 9.69 1.60
N MET A 16 -0.48 8.48 2.17
CA MET A 16 -0.96 7.28 1.47
C MET A 16 -2.46 7.32 1.17
N VAL A 17 -3.29 7.87 2.07
CA VAL A 17 -4.73 8.08 1.82
C VAL A 17 -4.97 9.08 0.70
N VAL A 18 -4.21 10.19 0.67
CA VAL A 18 -4.29 11.19 -0.41
C VAL A 18 -3.90 10.57 -1.75
N LEU A 19 -2.86 9.73 -1.78
CA LEU A 19 -2.45 9.01 -2.99
C LEU A 19 -3.53 8.04 -3.47
N ASP A 20 -4.07 7.21 -2.56
CA ASP A 20 -5.12 6.24 -2.89
C ASP A 20 -6.37 6.94 -3.44
N ARG A 21 -6.75 8.07 -2.83
CA ARG A 21 -7.86 8.90 -3.32
C ARG A 21 -7.57 9.52 -4.69
N ARG A 22 -6.36 10.06 -4.92
CA ARG A 22 -6.01 10.75 -6.16
C ARG A 22 -5.98 9.81 -7.36
N PHE A 23 -5.43 8.61 -7.18
CA PHE A 23 -5.30 7.64 -8.27
C PHE A 23 -6.38 6.56 -8.24
N THR A 24 -7.34 6.65 -7.31
CA THR A 24 -8.41 5.67 -7.10
C THR A 24 -7.85 4.25 -7.09
N LEU A 25 -6.88 3.96 -6.21
CA LEU A 25 -6.08 2.73 -6.31
C LEU A 25 -6.82 1.50 -5.80
N PHE A 26 -7.15 1.47 -4.50
CA PHE A 26 -7.61 0.26 -3.81
C PHE A 26 -8.85 0.52 -2.95
N PHE A 27 -8.82 1.47 -1.99
CA PHE A 27 -10.04 1.78 -1.22
C PHE A 27 -11.10 2.47 -2.06
N TRP A 28 -10.68 3.32 -3.00
CA TRP A 28 -11.60 4.03 -3.89
C TRP A 28 -12.09 3.18 -5.06
N GLN A 29 -11.52 1.99 -5.28
CA GLN A 29 -12.08 1.01 -6.22
C GLN A 29 -13.05 0.06 -5.52
N ASP A 30 -12.62 -0.54 -4.40
CA ASP A 30 -13.40 -1.52 -3.66
C ASP A 30 -13.08 -1.45 -2.16
N ALA A 31 -13.73 -0.54 -1.44
CA ALA A 31 -13.50 -0.32 -0.01
C ALA A 31 -13.67 -1.60 0.83
N ARG A 32 -14.57 -2.51 0.43
CA ARG A 32 -14.77 -3.80 1.12
C ARG A 32 -13.58 -4.74 0.95
N ARG A 33 -13.04 -4.87 -0.26
CA ARG A 33 -11.89 -5.75 -0.50
C ARG A 33 -10.64 -5.17 0.13
N ALA A 34 -10.47 -3.85 0.03
CA ALA A 34 -9.36 -3.15 0.65
C ALA A 34 -9.37 -3.31 2.17
N SER A 35 -10.53 -3.16 2.84
CA SER A 35 -10.61 -3.35 4.28
C SER A 35 -10.35 -4.79 4.71
N ILE A 36 -10.84 -5.78 3.97
CA ILE A 36 -10.57 -7.20 4.26
C ILE A 36 -9.08 -7.52 4.13
N VAL A 37 -8.43 -7.10 3.04
CA VAL A 37 -7.00 -7.37 2.81
C VAL A 37 -6.15 -6.66 3.86
N LEU A 38 -6.45 -5.40 4.17
CA LEU A 38 -5.74 -4.64 5.19
C LEU A 38 -5.90 -5.30 6.57
N ALA A 39 -7.13 -5.64 6.96
CA ALA A 39 -7.39 -6.30 8.24
C ALA A 39 -6.69 -7.66 8.32
N ALA A 40 -6.77 -8.48 7.26
CA ALA A 40 -6.11 -9.77 7.21
C ALA A 40 -4.58 -9.66 7.34
N GLY A 41 -3.96 -8.71 6.62
CA GLY A 41 -2.52 -8.46 6.70
C GLY A 41 -2.08 -7.99 8.08
N VAL A 42 -2.81 -7.03 8.65
CA VAL A 42 -2.53 -6.52 10.01
C VAL A 42 -2.68 -7.64 11.05
N VAL A 43 -3.76 -8.43 11.01
CA VAL A 43 -3.97 -9.56 11.93
C VAL A 43 -2.87 -10.61 11.76
N PHE A 44 -2.51 -10.96 10.53
CA PHE A 44 -1.43 -11.91 10.27
C PHE A 44 -0.11 -11.46 10.89
N PHE A 45 0.29 -10.21 10.66
CA PHE A 45 1.53 -9.67 11.22
C PHE A 45 1.47 -9.51 12.73
N LEU A 46 0.33 -9.13 13.30
CA LEU A 46 0.15 -9.09 14.76
C LEU A 46 0.30 -10.47 15.40
N VAL A 47 -0.31 -11.50 14.80
CA VAL A 47 -0.16 -12.88 15.28
C VAL A 47 1.30 -13.31 15.18
N TRP A 48 1.96 -13.00 14.07
CA TRP A 48 3.38 -13.25 13.89
C TRP A 48 4.25 -12.54 14.93
N ASP A 49 3.94 -11.27 15.23
CA ASP A 49 4.66 -10.47 16.22
C ASP A 49 4.50 -11.06 17.63
N LEU A 50 3.29 -11.48 18.00
CA LEU A 50 3.03 -12.18 19.25
C LEU A 50 3.81 -13.50 19.38
N PHE A 51 3.93 -14.27 18.29
CA PHE A 51 4.80 -15.45 18.27
C PHE A 51 6.28 -15.06 18.43
N GLY A 52 6.72 -13.98 17.79
CA GLY A 52 8.06 -13.45 17.91
C GLY A 52 8.42 -13.03 19.35
N ILE A 53 7.49 -12.37 20.03
CA ILE A 53 7.60 -11.99 21.45
C ILE A 53 7.61 -13.25 22.33
N GLY A 54 6.65 -14.16 22.13
CA GLY A 54 6.54 -15.39 22.92
C GLY A 54 7.74 -16.33 22.80
N LEU A 55 8.43 -16.32 21.65
CA LEU A 55 9.66 -17.08 21.41
C LEU A 55 10.93 -16.34 21.87
N GLY A 56 10.81 -15.10 22.39
CA GLY A 56 11.93 -14.27 22.80
C GLY A 56 12.83 -13.81 21.64
N ILE A 57 12.34 -13.88 20.40
CA ILE A 57 13.05 -13.46 19.18
C ILE A 57 12.92 -11.95 18.99
N PHE A 58 11.75 -11.39 19.34
CA PHE A 58 11.44 -9.97 19.27
C PHE A 58 11.33 -9.38 20.69
N PHE A 59 12.47 -9.10 21.31
CA PHE A 59 12.54 -8.19 22.45
C PHE A 59 12.80 -6.77 21.90
N ARG A 60 11.77 -5.91 21.83
CA ARG A 60 12.03 -4.46 21.74
C ARG A 60 12.28 -3.95 23.14
N GLY A 61 13.57 -3.72 23.40
CA GLY A 61 14.07 -3.14 24.62
C GLY A 61 13.41 -1.81 24.93
N GLU A 62 13.42 -1.50 26.22
CA GLU A 62 13.15 -0.19 26.78
C GLU A 62 14.01 0.88 26.09
N THR A 63 13.60 1.31 24.90
CA THR A 63 14.14 2.50 24.30
C THR A 63 13.27 3.63 24.82
N SER A 64 13.93 4.55 25.54
CA SER A 64 13.43 5.74 26.26
C SER A 64 12.53 6.70 25.45
N PHE A 65 12.05 6.29 24.29
CA PHE A 65 11.38 7.08 23.28
C PHE A 65 9.93 6.66 23.00
N MET A 66 9.45 5.51 23.51
CA MET A 66 8.06 5.08 23.35
C MET A 66 7.13 5.87 24.27
N THR A 67 5.89 6.12 23.84
CA THR A 67 4.93 6.95 24.62
C THR A 67 4.47 6.29 25.92
N GLY A 68 4.85 5.03 26.16
CA GLY A 68 4.41 4.21 27.28
C GLY A 68 3.01 3.61 27.10
N LEU A 69 2.33 3.91 25.99
CA LEU A 69 0.98 3.41 25.71
C LEU A 69 1.04 2.03 25.05
N GLN A 70 0.74 1.00 25.84
CA GLN A 70 0.78 -0.40 25.42
C GLN A 70 -0.62 -0.88 25.03
N LEU A 71 -0.71 -1.53 23.88
CA LEU A 71 -1.90 -2.21 23.37
C LEU A 71 -2.06 -3.60 23.99
N ALA A 72 -0.96 -4.29 24.29
CA ALA A 72 -0.88 -5.55 25.04
C ALA A 72 0.44 -5.59 25.84
N PRO A 73 0.66 -6.54 26.77
CA PRO A 73 1.96 -6.69 27.42
C PRO A 73 3.04 -6.80 26.34
N GLU A 74 4.03 -5.90 26.38
CA GLU A 74 5.12 -5.79 25.39
C GLU A 74 4.75 -5.29 23.98
N LEU A 75 3.49 -4.88 23.71
CA LEU A 75 3.05 -4.45 22.37
C LEU A 75 2.59 -2.98 22.35
N PRO A 76 3.48 -2.02 22.03
CA PRO A 76 3.15 -0.60 21.94
C PRO A 76 2.16 -0.27 20.81
N VAL A 77 1.29 0.72 21.04
CA VAL A 77 0.27 1.11 20.06
C VAL A 77 0.87 1.58 18.73
N GLU A 78 2.06 2.18 18.77
CA GLU A 78 2.78 2.65 17.59
C GLU A 78 3.09 1.52 16.59
N GLU A 79 3.20 0.28 17.06
CA GLU A 79 3.44 -0.90 16.21
C GLU A 79 2.22 -1.25 15.38
N LEU A 80 1.02 -1.10 15.94
CA LEU A 80 -0.22 -1.24 15.18
C LEU A 80 -0.28 -0.21 14.05
N PHE A 81 0.05 1.06 14.33
CA PHE A 81 0.11 2.10 13.31
C PHE A 81 1.16 1.80 12.24
N PHE A 82 2.33 1.29 12.63
CA PHE A 82 3.36 0.86 11.71
C PHE A 82 2.89 -0.30 10.82
N LEU A 83 2.24 -1.32 11.38
CA LEU A 83 1.71 -2.45 10.61
C LEU A 83 0.60 -2.02 9.65
N ILE A 84 -0.29 -1.13 10.08
CA ILE A 84 -1.30 -0.53 9.22
C ILE A 84 -0.61 0.21 8.07
N LEU A 85 0.39 1.05 8.36
CA LEU A 85 1.14 1.77 7.35
C LEU A 85 1.84 0.82 6.37
N LEU A 86 2.50 -0.22 6.87
CA LEU A 86 3.22 -1.21 6.08
C LEU A 86 2.27 -1.96 5.14
N CYS A 87 1.16 -2.48 5.67
CA CYS A 87 0.17 -3.19 4.87
C CYS A 87 -0.44 -2.26 3.82
N TYR A 88 -0.80 -1.04 4.21
CA TYR A 88 -1.43 -0.08 3.32
C TYR A 88 -0.48 0.42 2.22
N GLN A 89 0.78 0.68 2.56
CA GLN A 89 1.83 1.02 1.59
C GLN A 89 2.01 -0.12 0.57
N THR A 90 2.09 -1.36 1.05
CA THR A 90 2.26 -2.55 0.20
C THR A 90 1.11 -2.69 -0.80
N MET A 91 -0.14 -2.52 -0.34
CA MET A 91 -1.33 -2.53 -1.20
C MET A 91 -1.26 -1.45 -2.28
N ASN A 92 -0.91 -0.21 -1.90
CA ASN A 92 -0.79 0.91 -2.84
C ASN A 92 0.32 0.69 -3.88
N VAL A 93 1.48 0.19 -3.46
CA VAL A 93 2.60 -0.14 -4.37
C VAL A 93 2.20 -1.25 -5.34
N PHE A 94 1.57 -2.31 -4.85
CA PHE A 94 1.09 -3.41 -5.68
C PHE A 94 0.10 -2.92 -6.73
N ALA A 95 -0.89 -2.13 -6.31
CA ALA A 95 -1.90 -1.57 -7.20
C ALA A 95 -1.32 -0.59 -8.23
N ALA A 96 -0.28 0.15 -7.87
CA ALA A 96 0.44 1.01 -8.81
C ALA A 96 1.23 0.16 -9.82
N ALA A 97 1.92 -0.88 -9.37
CA ALA A 97 2.71 -1.77 -10.22
C ALA A 97 1.84 -2.48 -11.26
N VAL A 98 0.69 -3.05 -10.86
CA VAL A 98 -0.27 -3.69 -11.78
C VAL A 98 -0.71 -2.72 -12.88
N ARG A 99 -1.09 -1.48 -12.51
CA ARG A 99 -1.49 -0.46 -13.49
C ARG A 99 -0.38 -0.09 -14.47
N VAL A 100 0.86 0.02 -14.00
CA VAL A 100 2.02 0.33 -14.84
C VAL A 100 2.28 -0.79 -15.85
N VAL A 101 2.21 -2.05 -15.40
CA VAL A 101 2.38 -3.23 -16.26
C VAL A 101 1.26 -3.29 -17.31
N ASP A 102 0.00 -3.08 -16.91
CA ASP A 102 -1.14 -3.07 -17.84
C ASP A 102 -1.03 -1.95 -18.89
N ALA A 103 -0.64 -0.75 -18.47
CA ALA A 103 -0.43 0.37 -19.37
C ALA A 103 0.71 0.10 -20.37
N ALA A 104 1.81 -0.53 -19.93
CA ALA A 104 2.90 -0.95 -20.80
C ALA A 104 2.45 -2.02 -21.80
N GLY A 105 1.65 -3.00 -21.37
CA GLY A 105 1.05 -4.02 -22.22
C GLY A 105 0.15 -3.43 -23.32
N ARG A 106 -0.75 -2.51 -22.96
CA ARG A 106 -1.62 -1.81 -23.93
C ARG A 106 -0.84 -1.01 -24.97
N ARG A 107 0.21 -0.29 -24.54
CA ARG A 107 1.10 0.45 -25.47
C ARG A 107 1.84 -0.47 -26.43
N ARG A 108 2.30 -1.63 -25.95
CA ARG A 108 2.98 -2.64 -26.77
C ARG A 108 2.03 -3.28 -27.80
N ALA A 109 0.81 -3.60 -27.39
CA ALA A 109 -0.23 -4.12 -28.28
C ALA A 109 -0.60 -3.11 -29.39
N ALA A 110 -0.76 -1.83 -29.03
CA ALA A 110 -1.04 -0.77 -30.01
C ALA A 110 0.11 -0.56 -31.01
N ARG A 111 1.37 -0.64 -30.57
CA ARG A 111 2.53 -0.56 -31.47
C ARG A 111 2.62 -1.73 -32.44
N ASN A 112 2.20 -2.91 -32.00
CA ASN A 112 2.30 -4.15 -32.78
C ASN A 112 1.13 -4.38 -33.74
N ASN A 113 0.10 -3.51 -33.74
CA ASN A 113 -1.06 -3.61 -34.64
C ASN A 113 -1.08 -2.41 -35.62
N PRO A 114 -0.52 -2.53 -36.84
CA PRO A 114 -0.38 -1.42 -37.79
C PRO A 114 -1.69 -0.97 -38.44
N THR A 115 -2.82 -1.63 -38.17
CA THR A 115 -4.08 -1.47 -38.91
C THR A 115 -4.83 -0.15 -38.67
N THR A 116 -4.27 0.76 -37.85
CA THR A 116 -4.77 2.14 -37.68
C THR A 116 -3.93 3.17 -38.44
N ALA A 117 -3.16 2.77 -39.45
CA ALA A 117 -2.72 3.74 -40.45
C ALA A 117 -3.97 4.22 -41.20
N PRO A 118 -4.29 5.53 -41.23
CA PRO A 118 -5.36 6.01 -42.08
C PRO A 118 -5.09 5.54 -43.51
N SER A 119 -6.04 4.83 -44.11
CA SER A 119 -5.98 4.45 -45.52
C SER A 119 -5.54 5.69 -46.29
N PRO A 120 -4.44 5.64 -47.06
CA PRO A 120 -4.11 6.76 -47.93
C PRO A 120 -5.36 6.97 -48.77
N VAL A 121 -5.97 8.15 -48.61
CA VAL A 121 -7.10 8.57 -49.43
C VAL A 121 -6.59 8.45 -50.85
N ARG A 122 -7.04 7.41 -51.55
CA ARG A 122 -6.84 7.30 -52.99
C ARG A 122 -7.55 8.50 -53.58
N SER A 123 -6.79 9.54 -53.88
CA SER A 123 -7.18 10.56 -54.84
C SER A 123 -7.19 9.86 -56.20
N ASP A 124 -8.22 9.06 -56.43
CA ASP A 124 -8.47 8.50 -57.74
C ASP A 124 -8.68 9.70 -58.68
N LEU A 125 -7.80 9.76 -59.68
CA LEU A 125 -7.89 10.68 -60.80
C LEU A 125 -9.32 10.73 -61.34
N ARG A 126 -9.90 11.93 -61.46
CA ARG A 126 -10.63 12.42 -62.63
C ARG A 126 -11.07 13.87 -62.47
#